data_AF-A0A7Y9L6P9-F1
#
_entry.id   AF-A0A7Y9L6P9-F1
#
_cell.length_a   1.000
_cell.length_b   1.000
_cell.length_c   1.000
_cell.angle_alpha   90.00
_cell.angle_beta   90.00
_cell.angle_gamma   90.00
#
_symmetry.space_group_name_H-M   'P 1'
#
loop_
_entity.id
_entity.type
_entity.pdbx_description
1 polymer ?
#
loop_
_entity_poly.entity_id
_entity_poly.type
_entity_poly.pdbx_seq_one_letter_code
_entity_poly.pdbx_strand_id
1 'polypeptide(L)'
;MKYLTLAADYLEPSIRDDGSGEQISPGESGIPADLAQEIRSWNDRYQQVIPASTQQRETMKTEISELDQLGLDLAGRIAAALGDAKVRYYSEGLLRHLDPS
;
A
#
# COMPACT_ATOMS: atom_id res chain seq x y z
N MET A 1 -17.18 -10.68 -1.24
CA MET A 1 -16.59 -9.34 -1.25
C MET A 1 -15.55 -9.21 -0.14
N LYS A 2 -14.27 -9.14 -0.52
CA LYS A 2 -13.15 -8.95 0.42
C LYS A 2 -12.96 -7.47 0.75
N TYR A 3 -12.49 -7.18 1.96
CA TYR A 3 -12.10 -5.84 2.37
C TYR A 3 -10.61 -5.88 2.67
N LEU A 4 -9.81 -5.22 1.86
CA LEU A 4 -8.36 -5.26 1.95
C LEU A 4 -7.81 -3.90 2.32
N THR A 5 -6.68 -3.88 3.01
CA THR A 5 -5.86 -2.70 3.24
C THR A 5 -4.48 -2.93 2.64
N LEU A 6 -4.06 -2.05 1.72
CA LEU A 6 -2.69 -1.94 1.24
C LEU A 6 -1.94 -0.93 2.13
N ALA A 7 -0.81 -1.37 2.70
CA ALA A 7 0.12 -0.54 3.45
C ALA A 7 1.56 -0.94 3.12
N ALA A 8 2.48 0.01 3.28
CA ALA A 8 3.90 -0.31 3.23
C ALA A 8 4.30 -0.97 4.56
N ASP A 9 5.28 -1.86 4.52
CA ASP A 9 5.78 -2.58 5.70
C ASP A 9 7.29 -2.80 5.58
N TYR A 10 7.96 -3.09 6.69
CA TYR A 10 9.41 -3.26 6.79
C TYR A 10 9.96 -4.47 6.04
N LEU A 11 9.12 -5.48 5.76
CA LEU A 11 9.57 -6.72 5.14
C LEU A 11 8.98 -6.92 3.74
N GLU A 12 7.66 -6.99 3.65
CA GLU A 12 6.95 -7.13 2.38
C GLU A 12 5.69 -6.26 2.41
N PRO A 13 5.26 -5.70 1.26
CA PRO A 13 4.05 -4.90 1.20
C PRO A 13 2.87 -5.61 1.87
N SER A 14 2.26 -4.96 2.86
CA SER A 14 1.18 -5.55 3.63
C SER A 14 -0.13 -5.32 2.89
N ILE A 15 -0.62 -6.35 2.20
CA ILE A 15 -2.02 -6.45 1.80
C ILE A 15 -2.71 -7.27 2.89
N ARG A 16 -3.54 -6.64 3.71
CA ARG A 16 -4.27 -7.32 4.80
C ARG A 16 -5.73 -7.48 4.45
N ASP A 17 -6.31 -8.65 4.68
CA ASP A 17 -7.77 -8.82 4.69
C ASP A 17 -8.31 -8.34 6.05
N ASP A 18 -9.09 -7.26 6.04
CA ASP A 18 -9.66 -6.67 7.23
C ASP A 18 -10.74 -7.56 7.88
N GLY A 19 -11.32 -8.49 7.13
CA GLY A 19 -12.34 -9.43 7.61
C GLY A 19 -11.74 -10.61 8.36
N SER A 20 -10.67 -11.21 7.83
CA SER A 20 -10.00 -12.37 8.44
C SER A 20 -8.77 -12.01 9.28
N GLY A 21 -8.20 -10.81 9.09
CA GLY A 21 -6.92 -10.40 9.68
C GLY A 21 -5.70 -11.00 8.99
N GLU A 22 -5.89 -11.78 7.93
CA GLU A 22 -4.82 -12.48 7.21
C GLU A 22 -3.97 -11.51 6.38
N GLN A 23 -2.65 -11.73 6.38
CA GLN A 23 -1.75 -11.06 5.44
C GLN A 23 -1.71 -11.86 4.14
N ILE A 24 -1.88 -11.14 3.04
CA ILE A 24 -1.95 -11.64 1.70
C ILE A 24 -0.68 -11.24 0.98
N SER A 25 0.13 -12.22 0.59
CA SER A 25 1.28 -11.97 -0.26
C SER A 25 0.81 -11.48 -1.65
N PRO A 26 1.43 -10.44 -2.24
CA PRO A 26 1.09 -9.99 -3.59
C PRO A 26 1.21 -11.09 -4.67
N GLY A 27 2.00 -12.13 -4.44
CA GLY A 27 2.14 -13.26 -5.38
C GLY A 27 1.12 -14.40 -5.22
N GLU A 28 0.34 -14.44 -4.14
CA GLU A 28 -0.48 -15.61 -3.78
C GLU A 28 -1.99 -15.36 -3.93
N SER A 29 -2.38 -14.18 -4.41
CA SER A 29 -3.70 -13.60 -4.16
C SER A 29 -4.57 -13.40 -5.39
N GLY A 30 -4.15 -13.89 -6.55
CA GLY A 30 -4.78 -13.57 -7.83
C GLY A 30 -4.41 -12.18 -8.35
N ILE A 31 -3.48 -11.48 -7.70
CA ILE A 31 -2.86 -10.26 -8.21
C ILE A 31 -1.89 -10.63 -9.35
N PRO A 32 -1.97 -9.96 -10.51
CA PRO A 32 -1.02 -10.15 -11.61
C PRO A 32 0.43 -9.93 -11.21
N ALA A 33 1.36 -10.70 -11.79
CA ALA A 33 2.77 -10.69 -11.40
C ALA A 33 3.47 -9.33 -11.62
N ASP A 34 3.09 -8.61 -12.68
CA ASP A 34 3.53 -7.24 -12.95
C ASP A 34 3.06 -6.28 -11.86
N LEU A 35 1.78 -6.34 -11.48
CA LEU A 35 1.24 -5.52 -10.39
C LEU A 35 1.90 -5.88 -9.05
N ALA A 36 2.15 -7.16 -8.78
CA ALA A 36 2.88 -7.59 -7.59
C ALA A 36 4.30 -7.01 -7.53
N GLN A 37 5.01 -6.95 -8.67
CA GLN A 37 6.33 -6.35 -8.76
C GLN A 37 6.31 -4.84 -8.53
N GLU A 38 5.30 -4.14 -9.05
CA GLU A 38 5.11 -2.71 -8.80
C GLU A 38 4.84 -2.42 -7.32
N ILE A 39 4.00 -3.24 -6.67
CA ILE A 39 3.72 -3.12 -5.23
C ILE A 39 5.00 -3.30 -4.40
N ARG A 40 5.84 -4.29 -4.74
CA ARG A 40 7.16 -4.47 -4.08
C ARG A 40 8.05 -3.25 -4.29
N SER A 41 8.14 -2.76 -5.52
CA SER A 41 8.98 -1.60 -5.85
C SER A 41 8.52 -0.33 -5.14
N TRP A 42 7.20 -0.15 -4.99
CA TRP A 42 6.62 0.92 -4.19
C TRP A 42 6.96 0.79 -2.70
N ASN A 43 6.84 -0.41 -2.12
CA ASN A 43 7.20 -0.68 -0.74
C ASN A 43 8.69 -0.43 -0.46
N ASP A 44 9.57 -0.81 -1.39
CA ASP A 44 11.02 -0.58 -1.30
C ASP A 44 11.35 0.91 -1.21
N ARG A 45 10.67 1.76 -2.00
CA ARG A 45 10.83 3.22 -1.90
C ARG A 45 10.32 3.76 -0.56
N TYR A 46 9.27 3.16 -0.03
CA TYR A 46 8.70 3.55 1.26
C TYR A 46 9.62 3.24 2.46
N GLN A 47 10.61 2.34 2.32
CA GLN A 47 11.51 1.93 3.41
C GLN A 47 12.29 3.07 4.05
N GLN A 48 12.49 4.18 3.33
CA GLN A 48 13.13 5.37 3.89
C GLN A 48 12.17 6.21 4.77
N VAL A 49 10.86 6.12 4.52
CA VAL A 49 9.82 6.87 5.21
C VAL A 49 9.35 6.16 6.48
N ILE A 50 9.23 4.83 6.46
CA ILE A 50 8.70 4.05 7.59
C ILE A 50 9.47 4.34 8.91
N PRO A 51 10.82 4.25 8.95
CA PRO A 51 11.58 4.51 10.17
C PRO A 51 11.81 6.01 10.44
N ALA A 52 11.39 6.90 9.54
CA ALA A 52 11.64 8.33 9.66
C ALA A 52 10.84 8.93 10.83
N SER A 53 11.52 9.75 11.64
CA SER A 53 10.87 10.57 12.67
C SER A 53 9.92 11.60 12.06
N THR A 54 9.03 12.16 12.88
CA THR A 54 8.11 13.23 12.44
C THR A 54 8.83 14.38 11.74
N GLN A 55 9.97 14.84 12.29
CA GLN A 55 10.74 15.93 11.69
C GLN A 55 11.36 15.55 10.33
N GLN A 56 11.81 14.31 10.18
CA GLN A 56 12.31 13.82 8.89
C GLN A 56 11.18 13.71 7.86
N ARG A 57 10.01 13.21 8.25
CA ARG A 57 8.82 13.14 7.37
C ARG A 57 8.39 14.52 6.87
N GLU A 58 8.51 15.55 7.70
CA GLU A 58 8.25 16.94 7.28
C GLU A 58 9.18 17.40 6.15
N THR A 59 10.43 16.92 6.12
CA THR A 59 11.38 17.20 5.03
C THR A 59 11.13 16.34 3.78
N MET A 60 10.39 15.24 3.91
CA MET A 60 10.09 14.28 2.84
C MET A 60 8.67 14.43 2.29
N LYS A 61 7.95 15.52 2.61
CA LYS A 61 6.53 15.68 2.24
C LYS A 61 6.22 15.42 0.78
N THR A 62 7.07 15.90 -0.12
CA THR A 62 6.88 15.68 -1.56
C THR A 62 7.02 14.20 -1.92
N GLU A 63 8.08 13.54 -1.44
CA GLU A 63 8.30 12.09 -1.64
C GLU A 63 7.12 11.27 -1.07
N ILE A 64 6.70 11.58 0.16
CA ILE A 64 5.55 10.93 0.81
C ILE A 64 4.28 11.12 -0.02
N SER A 65 4.03 12.35 -0.51
CA SER A 65 2.87 12.63 -1.34
C SER A 65 2.89 11.84 -2.66
N GLU A 66 4.05 11.72 -3.30
CA GLU A 66 4.19 10.92 -4.53
C GLU A 66 3.99 9.43 -4.27
N LEU A 67 4.56 8.90 -3.19
CA LEU A 67 4.38 7.52 -2.77
C LEU A 67 2.93 7.22 -2.38
N ASP A 68 2.24 8.17 -1.77
CA ASP A 68 0.84 8.05 -1.39
C ASP A 68 -0.09 8.04 -2.60
N GLN A 69 0.20 8.87 -3.61
CA GLN A 69 -0.55 8.83 -4.89
C GLN A 69 -0.35 7.49 -5.59
N LEU A 70 0.88 6.96 -5.60
CA LEU A 70 1.14 5.64 -6.15
C LEU A 70 0.43 4.54 -5.34
N GLY A 71 0.42 4.62 -4.00
CA GLY A 71 -0.30 3.68 -3.14
C GLY A 71 -1.80 3.65 -3.41
N LEU A 72 -2.42 4.81 -3.64
CA LEU A 72 -3.83 4.92 -4.04
C LEU A 72 -4.11 4.29 -5.41
N ASP A 73 -3.26 4.55 -6.41
CA ASP A 73 -3.38 3.93 -7.73
C ASP A 73 -3.27 2.40 -7.65
N LEU A 74 -2.27 1.89 -6.92
CA LEU A 74 -2.08 0.47 -6.70
C LEU A 74 -3.29 -0.17 -6.00
N ALA A 75 -3.85 0.47 -4.97
CA ALA A 75 -5.07 -0.01 -4.32
C ALA A 75 -6.24 -0.15 -5.31
N GLY A 76 -6.45 0.85 -6.18
CA GLY A 76 -7.47 0.80 -7.22
C GLY A 76 -7.26 -0.34 -8.22
N ARG A 77 -6.01 -0.55 -8.66
CA ARG A 77 -5.63 -1.62 -9.59
C ARG A 77 -5.77 -3.01 -8.97
N ILE A 78 -5.44 -3.18 -7.68
CA ILE A 78 -5.68 -4.43 -6.95
C ILE A 78 -7.17 -4.72 -6.88
N ALA A 79 -8.00 -3.73 -6.53
CA ALA A 79 -9.44 -3.90 -6.47
C ALA A 79 -10.02 -4.35 -7.82
N ALA A 80 -9.57 -3.72 -8.91
CA ALA A 80 -9.98 -4.08 -10.27
C ALA A 80 -9.53 -5.50 -10.67
N ALA A 81 -8.30 -5.90 -10.34
CA ALA A 81 -7.77 -7.22 -10.66
C ALA A 81 -8.50 -8.36 -9.92
N LEU A 82 -8.92 -8.12 -8.67
CA LEU A 82 -9.60 -9.11 -7.85
C LEU A 82 -11.11 -9.22 -8.12
N GLY A 83 -11.72 -8.20 -8.74
CA GLY A 83 -13.13 -8.18 -9.17
C GLY A 83 -14.18 -8.07 -8.06
N ASP A 84 -14.00 -8.75 -6.92
CA ASP A 84 -14.90 -8.72 -5.76
C ASP A 84 -14.15 -8.31 -4.48
N ALA A 85 -13.40 -7.21 -4.55
CA ALA A 85 -12.66 -6.65 -3.43
C ALA A 85 -12.81 -5.12 -3.35
N LYS A 86 -12.90 -4.60 -2.13
CA LYS A 86 -12.61 -3.19 -1.83
C LYS A 86 -11.24 -3.11 -1.20
N VAL A 87 -10.37 -2.28 -1.76
CA VAL A 87 -9.01 -2.08 -1.26
C VAL A 87 -8.86 -0.65 -0.78
N ARG A 88 -8.53 -0.47 0.49
CA ARG A 88 -8.16 0.81 1.09
C ARG A 88 -6.66 0.96 1.08
N TYR A 89 -6.19 2.20 1.09
CA TYR A 89 -4.79 2.52 1.26
C TYR A 89 -4.53 3.13 2.64
N TYR A 90 -3.44 2.73 3.29
CA TYR A 90 -2.93 3.33 4.51
C TYR A 90 -1.55 3.96 4.24
N SER A 91 -1.44 5.26 4.45
CA SER A 91 -0.19 5.99 4.29
C SER A 91 0.69 5.83 5.53
N GLU A 92 1.86 5.20 5.37
CA GLU A 92 2.86 5.10 6.42
C GLU A 92 3.56 6.43 6.70
N GLY A 93 3.56 7.36 5.74
CA GLY A 93 4.10 8.71 5.94
C GLY A 93 3.18 9.58 6.80
N LEU A 94 1.87 9.53 6.53
CA LEU A 94 0.85 10.34 7.22
C LEU A 94 0.15 9.61 8.38
N LEU A 95 0.38 8.31 8.54
CA LEU A 95 -0.20 7.44 9.57
C LEU A 95 -1.73 7.42 9.57
N ARG A 96 -2.33 7.42 8.39
CA ARG A 96 -3.79 7.41 8.22
C ARG A 96 -4.22 6.78 6.90
N HIS A 97 -5.49 6.37 6.85
CA HIS A 97 -6.12 6.03 5.57
C HIS A 97 -6.30 7.26 4.71
N LEU A 98 -6.08 7.07 3.41
CA LEU A 98 -6.40 8.06 2.39
C LEU A 98 -7.47 7.48 1.47
N ASP A 99 -8.38 8.35 1.06
CA ASP A 99 -9.38 8.03 0.05
C ASP A 99 -8.91 8.56 -1.32
N PRO A 100 -9.21 7.85 -2.42
CA PRO A 100 -8.99 8.38 -3.75
C PRO A 100 -9.86 9.64 -3.94
N SER A 101 -9.23 10.72 -4.41
CA SER A 101 -9.87 12.03 -4.68
C SER A 101 -10.88 11.99 -5.82
#